data_AF-A0A659UVU5-F1
#
_entry.id   AF-A0A659UVU5-F1
#
_cell.length_a   1.000
_cell.length_b   1.000
_cell.length_c   1.000
_cell.angle_alpha   90.00
_cell.angle_beta   90.00
_cell.angle_gamma   90.00
#
_symmetry.space_group_name_H-M   'P 1'
#
loop_
_entity.id
_entity.type
_entity.pdbx_description
1 polymer ?
#
loop_
_entity_poly.entity_id
_entity_poly.type
_entity_poly.pdbx_seq_one_letter_code
_entity_poly.pdbx_strand_id
1 'polypeptide(L)'
;MNAVAAQRWNFWGGIITALTLVWAILWAFPLYWGVISSLKPDDEVVRPYIELWPETPTLENYVSALATTQIGAWYVNSVAVAVGVTVITIFISMLCGYAISQLRFPGRIALWWLIL
;
A
#
# COMPACT_ATOMS: atom_id res chain seq x y z
N MET A 1 -29.96 19.54 -28.53
CA MET A 1 -28.73 20.00 -27.87
C MET A 1 -29.13 20.45 -26.48
N ASN A 2 -29.11 19.55 -25.50
CA ASN A 2 -29.70 19.81 -24.18
C ASN A 2 -28.64 20.38 -23.24
N ALA A 3 -29.03 21.50 -22.64
CA ALA A 3 -28.24 22.35 -21.79
C ALA A 3 -27.55 21.56 -20.68
N VAL A 4 -26.21 21.68 -20.69
CA VAL A 4 -25.30 21.74 -19.54
C VAL A 4 -26.00 21.40 -18.23
N ALA A 5 -25.78 20.17 -17.76
CA ALA A 5 -26.05 19.76 -16.40
C ALA A 5 -25.47 20.83 -15.48
N ALA A 6 -26.34 21.68 -14.94
CA ALA A 6 -25.97 22.69 -13.98
C ALA A 6 -25.33 21.96 -12.81
N GLN A 7 -24.00 22.04 -12.73
CA GLN A 7 -23.22 21.58 -11.61
C GLN A 7 -23.62 22.46 -10.42
N ARG A 8 -24.73 22.09 -9.76
CA ARG A 8 -25.12 22.63 -8.47
C ARG A 8 -23.88 22.47 -7.61
N TRP A 9 -23.31 23.57 -7.14
CA TRP A 9 -22.23 23.54 -6.18
C TRP A 9 -22.73 22.79 -4.95
N ASN A 10 -22.40 21.50 -4.90
CA ASN A 10 -22.71 20.63 -3.79
C ASN A 10 -21.74 21.04 -2.67
N PHE A 11 -22.11 22.07 -1.92
CA PHE A 11 -21.33 22.56 -0.78
C PHE A 11 -20.92 21.41 0.16
N TRP A 12 -21.85 20.49 0.42
CA TRP A 12 -21.61 19.24 1.13
C TRP A 12 -20.57 18.33 0.46
N GLY A 13 -20.59 18.23 -0.87
CA GLY A 13 -19.59 17.50 -1.64
C GLY A 13 -18.20 18.13 -1.49
N GLY A 14 -18.10 19.45 -1.54
CA GLY A 14 -16.86 20.18 -1.30
C GLY A 14 -16.28 19.93 0.10
N ILE A 15 -17.14 19.92 1.13
CA ILE A 15 -16.73 19.59 2.51
C ILE A 15 -16.21 18.16 2.61
N ILE A 16 -16.93 17.19 2.05
CA ILE A 16 -16.52 15.78 2.08
C ILE A 16 -15.17 15.61 1.36
N THR A 17 -14.99 16.21 0.19
CA THR A 17 -13.72 16.17 -0.53
C THR A 17 -12.58 16.82 0.27
N ALA A 18 -12.81 17.97 0.91
CA ALA A 18 -11.81 18.60 1.76
C ALA A 18 -11.42 17.72 2.95
N LEU A 19 -12.41 17.10 3.62
CA LEU A 19 -12.15 16.14 4.68
C LEU A 19 -11.35 14.93 4.19
N THR A 20 -11.73 14.34 3.05
CA THR A 20 -10.98 13.23 2.45
C THR A 20 -9.53 13.62 2.15
N LEU A 21 -9.28 14.82 1.64
CA LEU A 21 -7.93 15.32 1.39
C LEU A 21 -7.12 15.48 2.69
N VAL A 22 -7.71 16.05 3.73
CA VAL A 22 -7.07 16.19 5.05
C VAL A 22 -6.68 14.80 5.59
N TRP A 23 -7.61 13.84 5.55
CA TRP A 23 -7.32 12.46 5.97
C TRP A 23 -6.23 11.81 5.12
N ALA A 24 -6.27 11.98 3.80
CA ALA A 24 -5.25 11.45 2.91
C ALA A 24 -3.85 12.00 3.26
N ILE A 25 -3.74 13.30 3.54
CA ILE A 25 -2.47 13.94 3.94
C ILE A 25 -1.97 13.38 5.28
N LEU A 26 -2.85 13.25 6.27
CA LEU A 26 -2.50 12.68 7.58
C LEU A 26 -2.00 11.24 7.46
N TRP A 27 -2.62 10.43 6.59
CA TRP A 27 -2.20 9.05 6.32
C TRP A 27 -0.92 8.97 5.49
N ALA A 28 -0.66 9.95 4.62
CA ALA A 28 0.57 10.03 3.85
C ALA A 28 1.76 10.57 4.66
N PHE A 29 1.50 11.26 5.78
CA PHE A 29 2.56 11.88 6.59
C PHE A 29 3.64 10.89 7.08
N PRO A 30 3.32 9.69 7.59
CA PRO A 30 4.34 8.71 7.96
C PRO A 30 5.20 8.23 6.78
N LEU A 31 4.62 8.14 5.57
CA LEU A 31 5.36 7.80 4.36
C LEU A 31 6.34 8.91 3.98
N TYR A 32 5.87 10.16 4.02
CA TYR A 32 6.72 11.34 3.84
C TYR A 32 7.87 11.35 4.85
N TRP A 33 7.58 11.12 6.13
CA TRP A 33 8.58 11.09 7.18
C TRP A 33 9.64 10.01 6.96
N GLY A 34 9.22 8.80 6.56
CA GLY A 34 10.14 7.71 6.22
C GLY A 34 11.09 8.05 5.06
N VAL A 35 10.57 8.70 4.00
CA VAL A 35 11.38 9.12 2.84
C VAL A 35 12.36 10.23 3.20
N ILE A 36 11.91 11.24 3.96
CA ILE A 36 12.80 12.32 4.38
C ILE A 36 13.88 11.79 5.33
N SER A 37 13.51 10.95 6.30
CA SER A 37 14.46 10.35 7.23
C SER A 37 15.49 9.47 6.53
N SER A 38 15.15 8.79 5.44
CA SER A 38 16.12 7.97 4.71
C SER A 38 17.13 8.79 3.89
N LEU A 39 16.82 10.06 3.61
CA LEU A 39 17.69 11.00 2.89
C LEU A 39 18.55 11.86 3.82
N LYS A 40 18.31 11.82 5.13
CA LYS A 40 19.11 12.54 6.12
C LYS A 40 20.39 11.77 6.46
N PRO A 41 21.55 12.43 6.57
CA PRO A 41 22.74 11.80 7.12
C PRO A 41 22.55 11.49 8.62
N ASP A 42 23.32 10.52 9.14
CA ASP A 42 23.15 9.99 10.49
C ASP A 42 23.16 11.10 11.56
N ASP A 43 23.98 12.13 11.40
CA ASP A 43 24.11 13.27 12.32
C ASP A 43 22.89 14.19 12.33
N GLU A 44 22.12 14.27 11.23
CA GLU A 44 20.86 15.01 11.14
C GLU A 44 19.69 14.21 11.77
N VAL A 45 19.74 12.88 11.73
CA VAL A 45 18.66 12.01 12.27
C VAL A 45 18.62 12.03 13.79
N VAL A 46 19.76 12.13 14.48
CA VAL A 46 19.83 12.08 15.95
C VAL A 46 19.63 13.44 16.64
N ARG A 47 19.38 14.51 15.87
CA ARG A 47 19.23 15.87 16.43
C ARG A 47 17.98 15.96 17.31
N PRO A 48 18.02 16.75 18.40
CA PRO A 48 16.93 16.82 19.38
C PRO A 48 15.70 17.62 18.91
N TYR A 49 15.70 18.16 17.69
CA TYR A 49 14.60 18.98 17.14
C TYR A 49 14.04 18.42 15.83
N ILE A 50 12.77 18.71 15.57
CA ILE A 50 12.05 18.19 14.40
C ILE A 50 12.33 19.06 13.19
N GLU A 51 13.07 18.51 12.24
CA GLU A 51 13.31 19.10 10.93
C GLU A 51 12.43 18.40 9.88
N LEU A 52 11.53 19.14 9.24
CA LEU A 52 10.63 18.61 8.21
C LEU A 52 11.38 18.32 6.88
N TRP A 53 12.50 18.99 6.62
CA TRP A 53 13.29 18.81 5.41
C TRP A 53 14.76 18.55 5.77
N PRO A 54 15.49 17.73 4.99
CA PRO A 54 16.91 17.51 5.22
C PRO A 54 17.69 18.79 4.87
N GLU A 55 18.69 19.14 5.68
CA GLU A 55 19.57 20.26 5.37
C GLU A 55 20.56 19.85 4.27
N THR A 56 21.09 18.63 4.37
CA THR A 56 21.96 18.03 3.38
C THR A 56 21.40 16.69 2.90
N PRO A 57 20.57 16.67 1.83
CA PRO A 57 20.05 15.41 1.31
C PRO A 57 21.18 14.53 0.76
N THR A 58 21.29 13.29 1.24
CA THR A 58 22.29 12.32 0.79
C THR A 58 21.65 11.00 0.38
N LEU A 59 22.36 10.23 -0.46
CA LEU A 59 21.99 8.87 -0.83
C LEU A 59 22.91 7.82 -0.19
N GLU A 60 23.76 8.24 0.75
CA GLU A 60 24.75 7.39 1.39
C GLU A 60 24.10 6.22 2.14
N ASN A 61 22.97 6.47 2.81
CA ASN A 61 22.17 5.44 3.48
C ASN A 61 21.73 4.33 2.52
N TYR A 62 21.35 4.68 1.28
CA TYR A 62 20.95 3.69 0.28
C TYR A 62 22.15 2.88 -0.23
N VAL A 63 23.26 3.55 -0.52
CA VAL A 63 24.50 2.89 -0.96
C VAL A 63 25.02 1.95 0.13
N SER A 64 25.07 2.43 1.37
CA SER A 64 25.47 1.66 2.55
C SER A 64 24.53 0.47 2.75
N ALA A 65 23.21 0.66 2.71
CA ALA A 65 22.25 -0.43 2.83
C ALA A 65 22.44 -1.50 1.76
N LEU A 66 22.65 -1.11 0.49
CA LEU A 66 22.84 -2.05 -0.61
C LEU A 66 24.21 -2.75 -0.60
N ALA A 67 25.27 -2.07 -0.17
CA ALA A 67 26.64 -2.58 -0.21
C ALA A 67 27.04 -3.35 1.07
N THR A 68 26.51 -2.96 2.23
CA THR A 68 26.95 -3.50 3.53
C THR A 68 25.98 -4.49 4.15
N THR A 69 24.73 -4.52 3.69
CA THR A 69 23.69 -5.41 4.24
C THR A 69 23.25 -6.46 3.24
N GLN A 70 22.50 -7.46 3.70
CA GLN A 70 21.93 -8.51 2.84
C GLN A 70 20.56 -8.12 2.24
N ILE A 71 20.23 -6.83 2.21
CA ILE A 71 18.90 -6.36 1.80
C ILE A 71 18.52 -6.85 0.40
N GLY A 72 19.47 -6.96 -0.53
CA GLY A 72 19.22 -7.51 -1.87
C GLY A 72 18.74 -8.96 -1.83
N ALA A 73 19.38 -9.81 -1.03
CA ALA A 73 18.98 -11.21 -0.87
C ALA A 73 17.63 -11.33 -0.17
N TRP A 74 17.37 -10.53 0.87
CA TRP A 74 16.08 -10.51 1.56
C TRP A 74 14.95 -10.06 0.63
N TYR A 75 15.20 -9.07 -0.22
CA TYR A 75 14.23 -8.58 -1.18
C TYR A 75 13.87 -9.65 -2.22
N VAL A 76 14.87 -10.36 -2.76
CA VAL A 76 14.66 -11.48 -3.68
C VAL A 76 13.86 -12.61 -3.02
N ASN A 77 14.20 -12.96 -1.78
CA ASN A 77 13.46 -13.98 -1.03
C ASN A 77 11.99 -13.57 -0.82
N SER A 78 11.73 -12.33 -0.41
CA SER A 78 10.37 -11.83 -0.23
C SER A 78 9.57 -11.83 -1.54
N VAL A 79 10.18 -11.39 -2.65
CA VAL A 79 9.51 -11.42 -3.96
C VAL A 79 9.24 -12.85 -4.41
N ALA A 80 10.20 -13.75 -4.27
CA ALA A 80 10.03 -15.16 -4.64
C ALA A 80 8.90 -15.83 -3.84
N VAL A 81 8.87 -15.59 -2.53
CA VAL A 81 7.80 -16.11 -1.66
C VAL A 81 6.46 -15.48 -2.01
N ALA A 82 6.38 -14.15 -2.18
CA ALA A 82 5.14 -13.47 -2.54
C ALA A 82 4.55 -14.02 -3.85
N VAL A 83 5.37 -14.11 -4.90
CA VAL A 83 4.94 -14.66 -6.21
C VAL A 83 4.53 -16.12 -6.08
N GLY A 84 5.32 -16.94 -5.38
CA GLY A 84 5.01 -18.36 -5.18
C GLY A 84 3.68 -18.56 -4.47
N VAL A 85 3.46 -17.84 -3.35
CA VAL A 85 2.21 -17.88 -2.59
C VAL A 85 1.04 -17.39 -3.43
N THR A 86 1.19 -16.29 -4.17
CA THR A 86 0.13 -15.77 -5.04
C THR A 86 -0.29 -16.81 -6.09
N VAL A 87 0.67 -17.42 -6.81
CA VAL A 87 0.37 -18.41 -7.85
C VAL A 87 -0.34 -19.63 -7.26
N ILE A 88 0.17 -20.18 -6.15
CA ILE A 88 -0.43 -21.36 -5.50
C ILE A 88 -1.83 -21.02 -4.98
N THR A 89 -1.99 -19.87 -4.33
CA THR A 89 -3.27 -19.43 -3.78
C THR A 89 -4.30 -19.24 -4.88
N ILE A 90 -3.94 -18.57 -5.96
CA ILE A 90 -4.84 -18.38 -7.12
C ILE A 90 -5.23 -19.72 -7.71
N PHE A 91 -4.27 -20.62 -7.95
CA PHE A 91 -4.54 -21.93 -8.52
C PHE A 91 -5.54 -22.74 -7.68
N ILE A 92 -5.32 -22.81 -6.36
CA ILE A 92 -6.22 -23.52 -5.44
C ILE A 92 -7.58 -22.82 -5.35
N SER A 93 -7.59 -21.49 -5.25
CA SER A 93 -8.82 -20.69 -5.14
C SER A 93 -9.67 -20.81 -6.40
N MET A 94 -9.06 -20.88 -7.58
CA MET A 94 -9.75 -21.11 -8.85
C MET A 94 -10.42 -22.49 -8.89
N LEU A 95 -9.71 -23.55 -8.47
CA LEU A 95 -10.29 -24.90 -8.41
C LEU A 95 -11.43 -24.99 -7.40
N CYS A 96 -11.26 -24.39 -6.22
CA CYS A 96 -12.28 -24.33 -5.17
C CYS A 96 -13.51 -23.55 -5.66
N GLY A 97 -13.29 -22.36 -6.23
CA GLY A 97 -14.35 -21.52 -6.80
C GLY A 97 -15.11 -22.23 -7.93
N TYR A 98 -14.42 -22.98 -8.79
CA TYR A 98 -15.06 -23.79 -9.83
C TYR A 98 -15.92 -24.92 -9.24
N ALA A 99 -15.39 -25.67 -8.26
CA ALA A 99 -16.14 -26.75 -7.61
C ALA A 99 -17.40 -26.22 -6.92
N ILE A 100 -17.28 -25.11 -6.18
CA ILE A 100 -18.39 -24.49 -5.45
C ILE A 100 -19.40 -23.83 -6.39
N SER A 101 -19.00 -23.29 -7.54
CA SER A 101 -19.93 -22.64 -8.46
C SER A 101 -20.64 -23.62 -9.39
N GLN A 102 -19.92 -24.60 -9.96
CA GLN A 102 -20.43 -25.45 -11.03
C GLN A 102 -20.81 -26.87 -10.60
N LEU A 103 -20.14 -27.46 -9.60
CA LEU A 103 -20.42 -28.85 -9.20
C LEU A 103 -21.58 -28.92 -8.20
N ARG A 104 -22.29 -30.05 -8.19
CA ARG A 104 -23.33 -30.35 -7.20
C ARG A 104 -22.82 -31.44 -6.27
N PHE A 105 -22.45 -31.06 -5.04
CA PHE A 105 -21.94 -31.98 -4.02
C PHE A 105 -22.57 -31.69 -2.65
N PRO A 106 -22.72 -32.70 -1.77
CA PRO A 106 -23.26 -32.51 -0.43
C PRO A 106 -22.34 -31.61 0.41
N GLY A 107 -22.90 -30.59 1.06
CA GLY A 107 -22.15 -29.60 1.85
C GLY A 107 -21.80 -28.30 1.10
N ARG A 108 -22.09 -28.19 -0.20
CA ARG A 108 -21.81 -26.98 -1.01
C ARG A 108 -22.43 -25.69 -0.44
N ILE A 109 -23.65 -25.75 0.10
CA ILE A 109 -24.35 -24.56 0.63
C ILE A 109 -23.63 -24.02 1.88
N ALA A 110 -23.16 -24.90 2.77
CA ALA A 110 -22.43 -24.50 3.96
C ALA A 110 -21.09 -23.82 3.61
N LEU A 111 -20.36 -24.36 2.62
CA LEU A 111 -19.15 -23.72 2.11
C LEU A 111 -19.42 -22.38 1.42
N TRP A 112 -20.56 -22.25 0.73
CA TRP A 112 -20.95 -20.99 0.09
C TRP A 112 -21.18 -19.88 1.12
N TRP A 113 -21.88 -20.17 2.22
CA TRP A 113 -22.10 -19.21 3.31
C TRP A 113 -20.85 -18.88 4.12
N LEU A 114 -19.87 -19.79 4.19
CA LEU A 114 -18.62 -19.53 4.89
C LEU A 114 -17.75 -18.50 4.16
N ILE A 115 -17.84 -18.46 2.83
CA ILE A 115 -17.00 -17.61 1.97
C ILE A 115 -17.59 -16.20 1.80
N LEU A 116 -18.90 -16.04 2.00
CA LEU A 116 -19.67 -14.83 1.70
C LEU A 116 -19.90 -13.97 2.95
#